data_AF-A0A9D9L2L4-F1
#
_entry.id   AF-A0A9D9L2L4-F1
#
_cell.length_a   1.000
_cell.length_b   1.000
_cell.length_c   1.000
_cell.angle_alpha   90.00
_cell.angle_beta   90.00
_cell.angle_gamma   90.00
#
_symmetry.space_group_name_H-M   'P 1'
#
loop_
_entity.id
_entity.type
_entity.pdbx_description
1 polymer ?
#
loop_
_entity_poly.entity_id
_entity_poly.type
_entity_poly.pdbx_seq_one_letter_code
_entity_poly.pdbx_strand_id
1 'polypeptide(L)'
;MMREKTIFTEDMMSLEKLPAYAFAGQKQIADVSEIIFNIQQDKRRDKAVSMMKLMAQKLVVSGLSAFRREYSSISHARMIDRAAQADREAQKISEGLRELYMGLCKENMMLDTLKKLLEDSTDELEAAYDALEKHIDEMQLSSANIQYRDFAQKRLKDLELSKTLAMQGMLLITELTVNNSTLAERINSLTVNTLVLWRADLAAMKSSPDKTKLERICGIEDVITAAIASI
;
A
#
# COMPACT_ATOMS: atom_id res chain seq x y z
N MET A 1 -6.60 -17.40 -12.17
CA MET A 1 -7.68 -17.86 -13.05
C MET A 1 -8.30 -16.61 -13.65
N MET A 2 -7.82 -16.17 -14.82
CA MET A 2 -8.39 -15.00 -15.48
C MET A 2 -9.81 -15.39 -15.92
N ARG A 3 -10.84 -14.75 -15.36
CA ARG A 3 -12.19 -14.87 -15.93
C ARG A 3 -12.09 -14.32 -17.35
N GLU A 4 -12.57 -15.08 -18.32
CA GLU A 4 -12.73 -14.57 -19.69
C GLU A 4 -13.48 -13.24 -19.60
N LYS A 5 -12.89 -12.20 -20.20
CA LYS A 5 -13.54 -10.90 -20.31
C LYS A 5 -14.80 -11.14 -21.13
N THR A 6 -15.96 -11.20 -20.47
CA THR A 6 -17.23 -11.39 -21.15
C THR A 6 -17.43 -10.16 -22.01
N ILE A 7 -17.18 -10.27 -23.32
CA ILE A 7 -17.44 -9.18 -24.26
C ILE A 7 -18.96 -9.17 -24.44
N PHE A 8 -19.61 -8.16 -23.86
CA PHE A 8 -21.06 -8.07 -23.81
C PHE A 8 -21.62 -7.69 -25.18
N THR A 9 -22.54 -8.52 -25.67
CA THR A 9 -23.27 -8.33 -26.92
C THR A 9 -24.66 -7.78 -26.63
N GLU A 10 -25.27 -7.08 -27.60
CA GLU A 10 -26.55 -6.35 -27.47
C GLU A 10 -27.71 -7.22 -26.93
N ASP A 11 -27.63 -8.54 -27.14
CA ASP A 11 -28.56 -9.59 -26.71
C ASP A 11 -28.41 -10.01 -25.23
N MET A 12 -27.31 -9.66 -24.57
CA MET A 12 -27.14 -9.81 -23.11
C MET A 12 -27.71 -8.63 -22.32
N MET A 13 -28.02 -7.53 -23.00
CA MET A 13 -28.60 -6.29 -22.47
C MET A 13 -30.13 -6.27 -22.61
N SER A 14 -30.76 -7.45 -22.70
CA SER A 14 -32.21 -7.55 -22.71
C SER A 14 -32.79 -7.35 -21.29
N LEU A 15 -33.98 -6.76 -21.22
CA LEU A 15 -34.74 -6.46 -20.00
C LEU A 15 -34.80 -7.59 -18.96
N GLU A 16 -34.81 -8.85 -19.40
CA GLU A 16 -34.86 -10.03 -18.52
C GLU A 16 -33.51 -10.38 -17.88
N LYS A 17 -32.39 -10.02 -18.52
CA LYS A 17 -31.02 -10.39 -18.10
C LYS A 17 -30.29 -9.26 -17.37
N LEU A 18 -30.72 -8.02 -17.59
CA LEU A 18 -30.24 -6.80 -16.94
C LEU A 18 -30.15 -6.87 -15.40
N PRO A 19 -31.15 -7.44 -14.68
CA PRO A 19 -31.07 -7.58 -13.22
C PRO A 19 -29.94 -8.49 -12.75
N ALA A 20 -29.71 -9.61 -13.44
CA ALA A 20 -28.66 -10.57 -13.12
C ALA A 20 -27.27 -10.00 -13.42
N TYR A 21 -27.16 -9.19 -14.48
CA TYR A 21 -25.94 -8.48 -14.84
C TYR A 21 -25.56 -7.40 -13.81
N ALA A 22 -26.51 -6.53 -13.47
CA ALA A 22 -26.36 -5.52 -12.41
C ALA A 22 -25.95 -6.15 -11.06
N PHE A 23 -26.47 -7.35 -10.76
CA PHE A 23 -26.12 -8.09 -9.54
C PHE A 23 -24.67 -8.60 -9.57
N ALA A 24 -24.15 -9.00 -10.73
CA ALA A 24 -22.77 -9.45 -10.87
C ALA A 24 -21.77 -8.32 -10.60
N GLY A 25 -21.98 -7.13 -11.16
CA GLY A 25 -21.16 -5.94 -10.89
C GLY A 25 -21.25 -5.50 -9.42
N GLN A 26 -22.46 -5.48 -8.85
CA GLN A 26 -22.69 -5.19 -7.43
C GLN A 26 -21.93 -6.14 -6.49
N LYS A 27 -21.93 -7.44 -6.82
CA LYS A 27 -21.20 -8.45 -6.06
C LYS A 27 -19.69 -8.21 -6.13
N GLN A 28 -19.16 -7.88 -7.31
CA GLN A 28 -17.72 -7.57 -7.44
C GLN A 28 -17.34 -6.36 -6.60
N ILE A 29 -18.17 -5.31 -6.57
CA ILE A 29 -17.93 -4.14 -5.71
C ILE A 29 -17.95 -4.51 -4.23
N ALA A 30 -18.88 -5.37 -3.81
CA ALA A 30 -18.94 -5.85 -2.43
C ALA A 30 -17.68 -6.66 -2.07
N ASP A 31 -17.28 -7.60 -2.92
CA ASP A 31 -16.08 -8.44 -2.72
C ASP A 31 -14.81 -7.56 -2.64
N VAL A 32 -14.66 -6.57 -3.53
CA VAL A 32 -13.53 -5.63 -3.51
C VAL A 32 -13.57 -4.74 -2.27
N SER A 33 -14.74 -4.24 -1.89
CA SER A 33 -14.92 -3.42 -0.68
C SER A 33 -14.49 -4.16 0.58
N GLU A 34 -14.83 -5.45 0.70
CA GLU A 34 -14.39 -6.29 1.81
C GLU A 34 -12.86 -6.45 1.85
N ILE A 35 -12.24 -6.64 0.68
CA ILE A 35 -10.77 -6.74 0.59
C ILE A 35 -10.12 -5.41 0.98
N ILE A 36 -10.62 -4.27 0.51
CA ILE A 36 -10.09 -2.95 0.88
C ILE A 36 -10.22 -2.74 2.39
N PHE A 37 -11.37 -3.08 2.98
CA PHE A 37 -11.59 -2.98 4.41
C PHE A 37 -10.59 -3.83 5.20
N ASN A 38 -10.34 -5.06 4.75
CA ASN A 38 -9.35 -5.94 5.36
C ASN A 38 -7.92 -5.40 5.22
N ILE A 39 -7.57 -4.77 4.10
CA ILE A 39 -6.27 -4.11 3.91
C ILE A 39 -6.13 -2.92 4.87
N GLN A 40 -7.18 -2.12 5.06
CA GLN A 40 -7.18 -1.02 6.03
C GLN A 40 -7.05 -1.51 7.47
N GLN A 41 -7.70 -2.63 7.80
CA GLN A 41 -7.58 -3.25 9.12
C GLN A 41 -6.25 -3.96 9.34
N ASP A 42 -5.62 -4.47 8.27
CA ASP A 42 -4.30 -5.08 8.38
C ASP A 42 -3.33 -3.98 8.80
N LYS A 43 -2.97 -4.01 10.08
CA LYS A 43 -2.05 -3.08 10.74
C LYS A 43 -0.63 -3.18 10.19
N ARG A 44 -0.40 -3.57 8.92
CA ARG A 44 0.92 -3.60 8.28
C ARG A 44 1.60 -2.25 8.30
N ARG A 45 0.84 -1.17 8.09
CA ARG A 45 1.36 0.18 8.27
C ARG A 45 1.84 0.40 9.71
N ASP A 46 1.01 0.12 10.70
CA ASP A 46 1.38 0.29 12.11
C ASP A 46 2.53 -0.65 12.52
N LYS A 47 2.57 -1.86 11.98
CA LYS A 47 3.68 -2.82 12.14
C LYS A 47 4.94 -2.28 11.50
N ALA A 48 4.89 -1.72 10.29
CA ALA A 48 6.02 -1.10 9.63
C ALA A 48 6.54 0.10 10.43
N VAL A 49 5.65 0.98 10.88
CA VAL A 49 5.98 2.13 11.73
C VAL A 49 6.56 1.69 13.09
N SER A 50 5.96 0.70 13.74
CA SER A 50 6.43 0.17 15.03
C SER A 50 7.78 -0.54 14.89
N MET A 51 7.98 -1.29 13.81
CA MET A 51 9.24 -1.93 13.48
C MET A 51 10.31 -0.88 13.20
N MET A 52 10.01 0.16 12.41
CA MET A 52 10.93 1.30 12.19
C MET A 52 11.28 2.00 13.51
N LYS A 53 10.31 2.26 14.40
CA LYS A 53 10.55 2.84 15.74
C LYS A 53 11.40 1.94 16.63
N LEU A 54 11.12 0.63 16.67
CA LEU A 54 11.90 -0.34 17.43
C LEU A 54 13.34 -0.45 16.90
N MET A 55 13.51 -0.38 15.57
CA MET A 55 14.82 -0.38 14.92
C MET A 55 15.61 0.89 15.24
N ALA A 56 14.96 2.06 15.23
CA ALA A 56 15.56 3.32 15.69
C ALA A 56 16.08 3.19 17.12
N GLN A 57 15.24 2.69 18.02
CA GLN A 57 15.58 2.49 19.42
C GLN A 57 16.73 1.49 19.59
N LYS A 58 16.75 0.38 18.85
CA LYS A 58 17.82 -0.61 18.93
C LYS A 58 19.15 -0.06 18.43
N LEU A 59 19.19 0.72 17.36
CA LEU A 59 20.42 1.37 16.90
C LEU A 59 20.95 2.38 17.94
N VAL A 60 20.06 3.20 18.50
CA VAL A 60 20.38 4.20 19.53
C VAL A 60 20.89 3.57 20.84
N VAL A 61 20.29 2.45 21.25
CA VAL A 61 20.60 1.77 22.52
C VAL A 61 21.79 0.83 22.42
N SER A 62 22.04 0.18 21.26
CA SER A 62 23.04 -0.89 21.14
C SER A 62 24.31 -0.52 20.36
N GLY A 63 24.38 0.61 19.65
CA GLY A 63 25.46 0.88 18.69
C GLY A 63 26.47 1.96 19.06
N LEU A 64 26.04 3.16 19.48
CA LEU A 64 26.82 4.37 19.16
C LEU A 64 26.92 5.41 20.31
N SER A 65 25.91 5.55 21.16
CA SER A 65 26.01 6.38 22.39
C SER A 65 27.04 5.84 23.41
N ALA A 66 27.18 4.51 23.52
CA ALA A 66 28.22 3.84 24.29
C ALA A 66 29.61 3.91 23.63
N PHE A 67 29.66 3.98 22.29
CA PHE A 67 30.90 4.10 21.51
C PHE A 67 31.52 5.50 21.63
N ARG A 68 30.69 6.55 21.69
CA ARG A 68 31.09 7.95 21.85
C ARG A 68 31.69 8.26 23.23
N ARG A 69 31.24 7.60 24.30
CA ARG A 69 31.76 7.83 25.67
C ARG A 69 33.14 7.25 25.93
N GLU A 70 33.57 6.25 25.16
CA GLU A 70 34.77 5.44 25.46
C GLU A 70 35.89 5.57 24.42
N TYR A 71 35.74 6.46 23.44
CA TYR A 71 36.72 6.68 22.36
C TYR A 71 38.11 7.12 22.87
N SER A 72 38.20 7.68 24.07
CA SER A 72 39.46 8.07 24.70
C SER A 72 40.13 6.98 25.54
N SER A 73 39.49 5.82 25.76
CA SER A 73 39.90 4.86 26.81
C SER A 73 39.92 3.38 26.39
N ILE A 74 39.63 3.03 25.13
CA ILE A 74 39.50 1.64 24.67
C ILE A 74 40.56 1.24 23.62
N SER A 75 41.11 0.02 23.74
CA SER A 75 42.07 -0.54 22.77
C SER A 75 41.43 -0.81 21.40
N HIS A 76 42.23 -0.75 20.33
CA HIS A 76 41.78 -0.94 18.94
C HIS A 76 40.96 -2.22 18.71
N ALA A 77 41.29 -3.33 19.38
CA ALA A 77 40.57 -4.60 19.24
C ALA A 77 39.09 -4.49 19.65
N ARG A 78 38.79 -3.82 20.76
CA ARG A 78 37.42 -3.63 21.25
C ARG A 78 36.60 -2.69 20.34
N MET A 79 37.25 -1.75 19.65
CA MET A 79 36.58 -0.90 18.65
C MET A 79 36.15 -1.72 17.43
N ILE A 80 37.01 -2.63 16.96
CA ILE A 80 36.71 -3.54 15.85
C ILE A 80 35.54 -4.46 16.21
N ASP A 81 35.53 -5.04 17.43
CA ASP A 81 34.46 -5.94 17.88
C ASP A 81 33.09 -5.24 17.91
N ARG A 82 33.04 -4.01 18.44
CA ARG A 82 31.81 -3.21 18.48
C ARG A 82 31.38 -2.73 17.10
N ALA A 83 32.31 -2.35 16.23
CA ALA A 83 31.99 -2.06 14.83
C ALA A 83 31.40 -3.29 14.12
N ALA A 84 31.92 -4.49 14.39
CA ALA A 84 31.37 -5.74 13.87
C ALA A 84 29.99 -6.09 14.46
N GLN A 85 29.69 -5.70 15.70
CA GLN A 85 28.35 -5.82 16.28
C GLN A 85 27.36 -4.84 15.63
N ALA A 86 27.75 -3.58 15.45
CA ALA A 86 26.93 -2.56 14.82
C ALA A 86 26.60 -2.88 13.35
N ASP A 87 27.58 -3.38 12.58
CA ASP A 87 27.38 -3.85 11.20
C ASP A 87 26.39 -5.02 11.12
N ARG A 88 26.44 -5.96 12.07
CA ARG A 88 25.48 -7.08 12.15
C ARG A 88 24.06 -6.60 12.44
N GLU A 89 23.88 -5.64 13.35
CA GLU A 89 22.55 -5.07 13.63
C GLU A 89 22.02 -4.26 12.45
N ALA A 90 22.86 -3.44 11.80
CA ALA A 90 22.47 -2.72 10.59
C ALA A 90 22.08 -3.66 9.44
N GLN A 91 22.74 -4.81 9.32
CA GLN A 91 22.38 -5.81 8.32
C GLN A 91 21.00 -6.42 8.61
N LYS A 92 20.69 -6.78 9.85
CA LYS A 92 19.34 -7.24 10.25
C LYS A 92 18.28 -6.19 9.95
N ILE A 93 18.59 -4.92 10.22
CA ILE A 93 17.70 -3.78 9.97
C ILE A 93 17.47 -3.61 8.47
N SER A 94 18.53 -3.68 7.66
CA SER A 94 18.44 -3.60 6.20
C SER A 94 17.60 -4.73 5.62
N GLU A 95 17.74 -5.96 6.14
CA GLU A 95 16.94 -7.11 5.74
C GLU A 95 15.45 -6.90 6.09
N GLY A 96 15.15 -6.44 7.31
CA GLY A 96 13.78 -6.14 7.73
C GLY A 96 13.13 -4.99 6.94
N LEU A 97 13.89 -3.94 6.63
CA LEU A 97 13.43 -2.84 5.75
C LEU A 97 13.15 -3.34 4.33
N ARG A 98 13.98 -4.24 3.80
CA ARG A 98 13.77 -4.85 2.48
C ARG A 98 12.49 -5.68 2.46
N GLU A 99 12.23 -6.45 3.51
CA GLU A 99 10.97 -7.23 3.63
C GLU A 99 9.74 -6.32 3.66
N LEU A 100 9.79 -5.22 4.42
CA LEU A 100 8.70 -4.23 4.46
C LEU A 100 8.50 -3.57 3.08
N TYR A 101 9.59 -3.16 2.42
CA TYR A 101 9.54 -2.60 1.07
C TYR A 101 8.89 -3.56 0.08
N MET A 102 9.33 -4.82 0.04
CA MET A 102 8.72 -5.84 -0.82
C MET A 102 7.24 -6.07 -0.49
N GLY A 103 6.87 -6.01 0.80
CA GLY A 103 5.48 -6.08 1.24
C GLY A 103 4.62 -4.96 0.67
N LEU A 104 5.08 -3.72 0.78
CA LEU A 104 4.41 -2.53 0.25
C LEU A 104 4.27 -2.59 -1.29
N CYS A 105 5.31 -3.04 -2.00
CA CYS A 105 5.25 -3.21 -3.45
C CYS A 105 4.19 -4.24 -3.86
N LYS A 106 4.12 -5.39 -3.17
CA LYS A 106 3.10 -6.43 -3.44
C LYS A 106 1.69 -5.91 -3.16
N GLU A 107 1.52 -5.16 -2.08
CA GLU A 107 0.24 -4.54 -1.73
C GLU A 107 -0.20 -3.53 -2.79
N ASN A 108 0.71 -2.69 -3.29
CA ASN A 108 0.43 -1.77 -4.41
C ASN A 108 0.00 -2.51 -5.68
N MET A 109 0.67 -3.61 -6.04
CA MET A 109 0.25 -4.42 -7.20
C MET A 109 -1.17 -5.01 -7.03
N MET A 110 -1.53 -5.41 -5.80
CA MET A 110 -2.89 -5.86 -5.50
C MET A 110 -3.89 -4.72 -5.59
N LEU A 111 -3.57 -3.56 -5.00
CA LEU A 111 -4.38 -2.34 -5.05
C LEU A 111 -4.64 -1.89 -6.50
N ASP A 112 -3.62 -1.89 -7.36
CA ASP A 112 -3.77 -1.60 -8.80
C ASP A 112 -4.73 -2.57 -9.49
N THR A 113 -4.65 -3.85 -9.14
CA THR A 113 -5.56 -4.87 -9.69
C THR A 113 -7.00 -4.63 -9.23
N LEU A 114 -7.21 -4.32 -7.95
CA LEU A 114 -8.54 -4.03 -7.39
C LEU A 114 -9.12 -2.74 -7.98
N LYS A 115 -8.28 -1.72 -8.20
CA LYS A 115 -8.70 -0.46 -8.84
C LYS A 115 -9.22 -0.74 -10.24
N LYS A 116 -8.47 -1.51 -11.03
CA LYS A 116 -8.88 -1.88 -12.39
C LYS A 116 -10.20 -2.66 -12.41
N LEU A 117 -10.40 -3.56 -11.43
CA LEU A 117 -11.67 -4.29 -11.30
C LEU A 117 -12.86 -3.35 -10.99
N LEU A 118 -12.64 -2.31 -10.17
CA LEU A 118 -13.66 -1.30 -9.90
C LEU A 118 -13.91 -0.40 -11.11
N GLU A 119 -12.87 -0.04 -11.88
CA GLU A 119 -13.00 0.69 -13.15
C GLU A 119 -13.86 -0.11 -14.13
N ASP A 120 -13.50 -1.38 -14.38
CA ASP A 120 -14.27 -2.28 -15.25
C ASP A 120 -15.72 -2.43 -14.74
N SER A 121 -15.94 -2.60 -13.42
CA SER A 121 -17.29 -2.70 -12.83
C SER A 121 -18.10 -1.41 -12.98
N THR A 122 -17.44 -0.24 -12.95
CA THR A 122 -18.10 1.06 -13.10
C THR A 122 -18.59 1.23 -14.53
N ASP A 123 -17.77 0.91 -15.52
CA ASP A 123 -18.14 0.93 -16.94
C ASP A 123 -19.29 -0.04 -17.22
N GLU A 124 -19.25 -1.23 -16.62
CA GLU A 124 -20.30 -2.24 -16.72
C GLU A 124 -21.65 -1.75 -16.16
N LEU A 125 -21.63 -1.11 -14.98
CA LEU A 125 -22.83 -0.56 -14.35
C LEU A 125 -23.40 0.63 -15.12
N GLU A 126 -22.55 1.46 -15.72
CA GLU A 126 -23.00 2.58 -16.56
C GLU A 126 -23.76 2.08 -17.79
N ALA A 127 -23.20 1.08 -18.48
CA ALA A 127 -23.88 0.47 -19.61
C ALA A 127 -25.24 -0.15 -19.20
N ALA A 128 -25.30 -0.78 -18.02
CA ALA A 128 -26.56 -1.31 -17.47
C ALA A 128 -27.58 -0.20 -17.20
N TYR A 129 -27.11 0.92 -16.63
CA TYR A 129 -27.94 2.07 -16.31
C TYR A 129 -28.56 2.65 -17.59
N ASP A 130 -27.73 2.96 -18.60
CA ASP A 130 -28.17 3.56 -19.86
C ASP A 130 -29.18 2.66 -20.60
N ALA A 131 -28.93 1.34 -20.62
CA ALA A 131 -29.83 0.38 -21.24
C ALA A 131 -31.20 0.31 -20.53
N LEU A 132 -31.18 0.32 -19.19
CA LEU A 132 -32.41 0.29 -18.41
C LEU A 132 -33.21 1.59 -18.52
N GLU A 133 -32.53 2.74 -18.53
CA GLU A 133 -33.15 4.05 -18.72
C GLU A 133 -33.84 4.13 -20.09
N LYS A 134 -33.14 3.73 -21.16
CA LYS A 134 -33.71 3.67 -22.51
C LYS A 134 -34.94 2.76 -22.58
N HIS A 135 -34.89 1.60 -21.95
CA HIS A 135 -36.02 0.68 -21.90
C HIS A 135 -37.24 1.25 -21.17
N ILE A 136 -37.03 2.03 -20.11
CA ILE A 136 -38.11 2.71 -19.39
C ILE A 136 -38.77 3.78 -20.28
N ASP A 137 -37.97 4.53 -21.05
CA ASP A 137 -38.46 5.59 -21.93
C ASP A 137 -39.26 5.05 -23.12
N GLU A 138 -38.90 3.88 -23.63
CA GLU A 138 -39.59 3.20 -24.74
C GLU A 138 -40.86 2.45 -24.31
N MET A 139 -41.11 2.26 -23.00
CA MET A 139 -42.28 1.54 -22.51
C MET A 139 -43.59 2.34 -22.66
N GLN A 140 -44.59 1.73 -23.29
CA GLN A 140 -45.95 2.28 -23.35
C GLN A 140 -46.67 2.22 -21.99
N LEU A 141 -47.52 3.20 -21.71
CA LEU A 141 -48.31 3.24 -20.47
C LEU A 141 -49.44 2.20 -20.49
N SER A 142 -49.27 1.13 -19.72
CA SER A 142 -50.29 0.13 -19.40
C SER A 142 -50.23 -0.22 -17.91
N SER A 143 -51.28 -0.81 -17.33
CA SER A 143 -51.31 -1.17 -15.90
C SER A 143 -50.20 -2.16 -15.50
N ALA A 144 -49.86 -3.11 -16.38
CA ALA A 144 -48.71 -3.98 -16.21
C ALA A 144 -47.39 -3.19 -16.27
N ASN A 145 -47.26 -2.28 -17.24
CA ASN A 145 -46.04 -1.50 -17.44
C ASN A 145 -45.78 -0.47 -16.34
N ILE A 146 -46.81 -0.01 -15.61
CA ILE A 146 -46.65 0.88 -14.44
C ILE A 146 -45.88 0.18 -13.31
N GLN A 147 -46.26 -1.06 -12.97
CA GLN A 147 -45.56 -1.82 -11.92
C GLN A 147 -44.11 -2.13 -12.32
N TYR A 148 -43.89 -2.42 -13.60
CA TYR A 148 -42.54 -2.62 -14.15
C TYR A 148 -41.71 -1.33 -14.09
N ARG A 149 -42.30 -0.18 -14.40
CA ARG A 149 -41.62 1.12 -14.33
C ARG A 149 -41.15 1.44 -12.91
N ASP A 150 -41.98 1.19 -11.90
CA ASP A 150 -41.63 1.40 -10.50
C ASP A 150 -40.47 0.48 -10.06
N PHE A 151 -40.46 -0.78 -10.51
CA PHE A 151 -39.35 -1.70 -10.24
C PHE A 151 -38.06 -1.25 -10.94
N ALA A 152 -38.15 -0.89 -12.21
CA ALA A 152 -37.00 -0.45 -13.00
C ALA A 152 -36.39 0.85 -12.45
N GLN A 153 -37.20 1.80 -11.99
CA GLN A 153 -36.73 3.02 -11.32
C GLN A 153 -35.99 2.74 -10.01
N LYS A 154 -36.47 1.79 -9.20
CA LYS A 154 -35.73 1.35 -8.00
C LYS A 154 -34.37 0.76 -8.40
N ARG A 155 -34.35 -0.03 -9.48
CA ARG A 155 -33.12 -0.65 -9.96
C ARG A 155 -32.11 0.35 -10.52
N LEU A 156 -32.56 1.41 -11.20
CA LEU A 156 -31.70 2.53 -11.60
C LEU A 156 -31.01 3.18 -10.39
N LYS A 157 -31.76 3.42 -9.31
CA LYS A 157 -31.19 3.96 -8.06
C LYS A 157 -30.16 3.03 -7.43
N ASP A 158 -30.41 1.72 -7.45
CA ASP A 158 -29.44 0.74 -6.95
C ASP A 158 -28.15 0.74 -7.78
N LEU A 159 -28.27 0.84 -9.11
CA LEU A 159 -27.14 0.93 -10.04
C LEU A 159 -26.31 2.19 -9.78
N GLU A 160 -26.97 3.34 -9.67
CA GLU A 160 -26.33 4.63 -9.36
C GLU A 160 -25.60 4.60 -8.01
N LEU A 161 -26.22 4.01 -6.98
CA LEU A 161 -25.59 3.80 -5.68
C LEU A 161 -24.35 2.91 -5.79
N SER A 162 -24.43 1.84 -6.58
CA SER A 162 -23.32 0.89 -6.77
C SER A 162 -22.14 1.54 -7.47
N LYS A 163 -22.41 2.33 -8.52
CA LYS A 163 -21.42 3.16 -9.21
C LYS A 163 -20.73 4.11 -8.23
N THR A 164 -21.52 4.79 -7.39
CA THR A 164 -21.00 5.71 -6.37
C THR A 164 -20.07 4.98 -5.38
N LEU A 165 -20.45 3.79 -4.92
CA LEU A 165 -19.62 2.98 -4.02
C LEU A 165 -18.31 2.52 -4.70
N ALA A 166 -18.37 2.10 -5.96
CA ALA A 166 -17.17 1.74 -6.72
C ALA A 166 -16.21 2.93 -6.84
N MET A 167 -16.72 4.12 -7.16
CA MET A 167 -15.92 5.35 -7.23
C MET A 167 -15.27 5.71 -5.89
N GLN A 168 -16.00 5.58 -4.78
CA GLN A 168 -15.44 5.77 -3.44
C GLN A 168 -14.33 4.75 -3.13
N GLY A 169 -14.53 3.48 -3.50
CA GLY A 169 -13.51 2.44 -3.37
C GLY A 169 -12.24 2.77 -4.17
N MET A 170 -12.37 3.28 -5.39
CA MET A 170 -11.24 3.70 -6.22
C MET A 170 -10.44 4.87 -5.61
N LEU A 171 -11.14 5.86 -5.02
CA LEU A 171 -10.50 6.96 -4.31
C LEU A 171 -9.70 6.45 -3.11
N LEU A 172 -10.29 5.54 -2.34
CA LEU A 172 -9.64 4.94 -1.18
C LEU A 172 -8.42 4.10 -1.55
N ILE A 173 -8.51 3.30 -2.62
CA ILE A 173 -7.36 2.58 -3.18
C ILE A 173 -6.25 3.56 -3.59
N THR A 174 -6.60 4.67 -4.22
CA THR A 174 -5.63 5.68 -4.66
C THR A 174 -4.90 6.27 -3.45
N GLU A 175 -5.61 6.60 -2.38
CA GLU A 175 -5.01 7.07 -1.13
C GLU A 175 -4.06 6.03 -0.51
N LEU A 176 -4.49 4.77 -0.42
CA LEU A 176 -3.65 3.67 0.08
C LEU A 176 -2.38 3.49 -0.75
N THR A 177 -2.49 3.59 -2.07
CA THR A 177 -1.36 3.46 -3.00
C THR A 177 -0.36 4.60 -2.83
N VAL A 178 -0.82 5.83 -2.66
CA VAL A 178 0.03 7.00 -2.39
C VAL A 178 0.75 6.85 -1.05
N ASN A 179 0.04 6.41 -0.01
CA ASN A 179 0.61 6.17 1.31
C ASN A 179 1.71 5.10 1.28
N ASN A 180 1.42 3.95 0.64
CA ASN A 180 2.37 2.86 0.49
C ASN A 180 3.60 3.26 -0.33
N SER A 181 3.41 4.03 -1.42
CA SER A 181 4.51 4.53 -2.25
C SER A 181 5.41 5.50 -1.47
N THR A 182 4.82 6.42 -0.71
CA THR A 182 5.55 7.37 0.13
C THR A 182 6.40 6.63 1.19
N LEU A 183 5.83 5.61 1.83
CA LEU A 183 6.57 4.76 2.77
C LEU A 183 7.69 3.97 2.08
N ALA A 184 7.42 3.41 0.90
CA ALA A 184 8.40 2.64 0.14
C ALA A 184 9.59 3.51 -0.29
N GLU A 185 9.35 4.74 -0.75
CA GLU A 185 10.39 5.71 -1.10
C GLU A 185 11.27 6.07 0.09
N ARG A 186 10.66 6.30 1.26
CA ARG A 186 11.39 6.59 2.50
C ARG A 186 12.25 5.41 2.95
N ILE A 187 11.70 4.18 2.90
CA ILE A 187 12.45 2.95 3.20
C ILE A 187 13.63 2.80 2.22
N ASN A 188 13.40 3.04 0.93
CA ASN A 188 14.44 2.95 -0.08
C ASN A 188 15.54 4.00 0.15
N SER A 189 15.17 5.24 0.47
CA SER A 189 16.12 6.30 0.82
C SER A 189 16.96 5.94 2.05
N LEU A 190 16.33 5.45 3.13
CA LEU A 190 17.05 4.98 4.32
C LEU A 190 18.01 3.82 4.01
N THR A 191 17.59 2.89 3.16
CA THR A 191 18.39 1.71 2.82
C THR A 191 19.58 2.09 1.94
N VAL A 192 19.34 2.81 0.84
CA VAL A 192 20.35 3.12 -0.18
C VAL A 192 21.24 4.30 0.22
N ASN A 193 20.67 5.36 0.79
CA ASN A 193 21.42 6.58 1.05
C ASN A 193 22.03 6.60 2.46
N THR A 194 21.41 5.95 3.44
CA THR A 194 21.86 6.04 4.83
C THR A 194 22.62 4.78 5.26
N LEU A 195 22.01 3.59 5.14
CA LEU A 195 22.63 2.36 5.62
C LEU A 195 23.82 1.89 4.77
N VAL A 196 23.74 1.98 3.44
CA VAL A 196 24.85 1.59 2.56
C VAL A 196 26.08 2.48 2.78
N LEU A 197 25.89 3.80 2.81
CA LEU A 197 26.99 4.75 3.07
C LEU A 197 27.61 4.53 4.45
N TRP A 198 26.77 4.32 5.47
CA TRP A 198 27.24 4.06 6.83
C TRP A 198 28.07 2.77 6.93
N ARG A 199 27.63 1.68 6.28
CA ARG A 199 28.38 0.43 6.25
C ARG A 199 29.71 0.57 5.52
N ALA A 200 29.76 1.37 4.46
CA ALA A 200 31.01 1.68 3.75
C ALA A 200 31.99 2.45 4.66
N ASP A 201 31.52 3.47 5.38
CA ASP A 201 32.33 4.23 6.33
C ASP A 201 32.83 3.33 7.49
N LEU A 202 31.98 2.44 7.99
CA LEU A 202 32.33 1.48 9.05
C LEU A 202 33.37 0.45 8.57
N ALA A 203 33.26 -0.03 7.33
CA ALA A 203 34.27 -0.90 6.72
C ALA A 203 35.61 -0.16 6.53
N ALA A 204 35.57 1.10 6.11
CA ALA A 204 36.77 1.93 6.00
C ALA A 204 37.45 2.14 7.36
N MET A 205 36.69 2.33 8.45
CA MET A 205 37.25 2.41 9.80
C MET A 205 37.89 1.12 10.29
N LYS A 206 37.34 -0.06 9.95
CA LYS A 206 37.99 -1.34 10.27
C LYS A 206 39.39 -1.45 9.65
N SER A 207 39.60 -0.82 8.48
CA SER A 207 40.88 -0.84 7.77
C SER A 207 41.85 0.29 8.16
N SER A 208 41.34 1.46 8.55
CA SER A 208 42.14 2.64 8.90
C SER A 208 41.36 3.52 9.89
N PRO A 209 41.63 3.40 11.21
CA PRO A 209 40.96 4.18 12.24
C PRO A 209 41.22 5.69 12.07
N ASP A 210 40.15 6.48 12.01
CA ASP A 210 40.23 7.93 11.86
C ASP A 210 39.09 8.59 12.66
N LYS A 211 39.44 9.60 13.45
CA LYS A 211 38.51 10.33 14.32
C LYS A 211 37.39 11.01 13.55
N THR A 212 37.67 11.54 12.35
CA THR A 212 36.64 12.24 11.55
C THR A 212 35.64 11.27 10.92
N LYS A 213 36.09 10.05 10.56
CA LYS A 213 35.21 8.97 10.09
C LYS A 213 34.33 8.44 11.22
N LEU A 214 34.89 8.37 12.43
CA LEU A 214 34.18 7.94 13.62
C LEU A 214 33.04 8.89 14.00
N GLU A 215 33.27 10.20 13.95
CA GLU A 215 32.23 11.21 14.20
C GLU A 215 31.08 11.13 13.19
N ARG A 216 31.38 10.84 11.92
CA ARG A 216 30.39 10.65 10.86
C ARG A 216 29.55 9.38 11.04
N ILE A 217 30.19 8.27 11.42
CA ILE A 217 29.54 6.99 11.73
C ILE A 217 28.60 7.13 12.94
N CYS A 218 28.99 7.93 13.93
CA CYS A 218 28.16 8.24 15.10
C CYS A 218 27.00 9.21 14.78
N GLY A 219 27.16 10.12 13.81
CA GLY A 219 26.12 11.07 13.41
C GLY A 219 24.96 10.46 12.61
N ILE A 220 25.08 9.20 12.15
CA ILE A 220 24.01 8.49 11.44
C ILE A 220 22.76 8.32 12.31
N GLU A 221 22.92 8.26 13.64
CA GLU A 221 21.81 8.09 14.58
C GLU A 221 20.82 9.24 14.48
N ASP A 222 21.34 10.46 14.39
CA ASP A 222 20.53 11.67 14.29
C ASP A 222 19.80 11.72 12.93
N VAL A 223 20.44 11.25 11.86
CA VAL A 223 19.84 11.16 10.52
C VAL A 223 18.72 10.12 10.47
N ILE A 224 18.95 8.94 11.04
CA ILE A 224 17.95 7.86 11.10
C ILE A 224 16.80 8.25 12.05
N THR A 225 17.12 8.84 13.20
CA THR A 225 16.12 9.34 14.16
C THR A 225 15.27 10.44 13.55
N ALA A 226 15.86 11.39 12.81
CA ALA A 226 15.14 12.44 12.10
C ALA A 226 14.27 11.87 10.97
N ALA A 227 14.80 10.93 10.18
CA ALA A 227 14.04 10.26 9.13
C ALA A 227 12.82 9.51 9.68
N ILE A 228 12.94 8.93 10.88
CA ILE A 228 11.85 8.19 11.56
C ILE A 228 10.88 9.13 12.29
N ALA A 229 11.34 10.24 12.87
CA ALA A 229 10.49 11.24 13.50
C ALA A 229 9.58 11.99 12.50
N SER A 230 9.94 11.98 11.22
CA SER A 230 9.16 12.58 10.14
C SER A 230 8.04 11.68 9.58
N ILE A 231 7.89 10.45 10.09
CA ILE A 231 6.87 9.44 9.73
C ILE A 231 5.71 9.49 10.73
#